data_AF-A0A2W4PJL6-F1
#
_entry.id   AF-A0A2W4PJL6-F1
#
_cell.length_a   1.000
_cell.length_b   1.000
_cell.length_c   1.000
_cell.angle_alpha   90.00
_cell.angle_beta   90.00
_cell.angle_gamma   90.00
#
_symmetry.space_group_name_H-M   'P 1'
#
loop_
_entity.id
_entity.type
_entity.pdbx_description
1 polymer ?
#
loop_
_entity_poly.entity_id
_entity_poly.type
_entity_poly.pdbx_seq_one_letter_code
_entity_poly.pdbx_strand_id
1 'polypeptide(L)'
;MADHHELLTSNPALGERVRLTAQTAGPRQWAGLALLSLPTILLGLDLTLLHLALPALALDLQPSATQALWIMDAYGFLIAGFLITMGTLGDRIGRRKLLLIGASAFAAASVVAAFSTSAAMLIAARAALGIAGATLMPSTLALIGNLFVDSRERVLGIGIWATMWGIGYALG
;
A
#
# COMPACT_ATOMS: atom_id res chain seq x y z
N MET A 1 -15.57 -22.89 54.15
CA MET A 1 -14.32 -22.40 53.53
C MET A 1 -14.35 -22.93 52.11
N ALA A 2 -15.08 -22.24 51.22
CA ALA A 2 -15.31 -22.66 49.85
C ALA A 2 -14.02 -22.46 49.05
N ASP A 3 -13.64 -23.47 48.28
CA ASP A 3 -12.35 -23.60 47.62
C ASP A 3 -12.24 -22.58 46.47
N HIS A 4 -11.14 -21.81 46.40
CA HIS A 4 -10.91 -20.84 45.33
C HIS A 4 -10.86 -21.50 43.93
N HIS A 5 -10.67 -22.81 43.86
CA HIS A 5 -10.76 -23.60 42.64
C HIS A 5 -12.19 -23.74 42.07
N GLU A 6 -13.22 -23.61 42.90
CA GLU A 6 -14.63 -23.81 42.48
C GLU A 6 -15.24 -22.55 41.81
N LEU A 7 -14.65 -21.38 42.05
CA LEU A 7 -15.10 -20.10 41.48
C LEU A 7 -14.65 -19.90 40.02
N LEU A 8 -13.64 -20.65 39.55
CA LEU A 8 -13.12 -20.53 38.19
C LEU A 8 -13.82 -21.47 37.19
N THR A 9 -14.43 -22.56 37.66
CA THR A 9 -15.10 -23.56 36.81
C THR A 9 -16.57 -23.26 36.57
N SER A 10 -17.17 -22.36 37.34
CA SER A 10 -18.62 -22.10 37.35
C SER A 10 -19.06 -20.86 36.55
N ASN A 11 -18.13 -20.11 35.95
CA ASN A 11 -18.49 -18.88 35.22
C ASN A 11 -18.43 -19.06 33.69
N PRO A 12 -19.55 -19.43 33.03
CA PRO A 12 -19.61 -19.57 31.58
C PRO A 12 -19.28 -18.26 30.83
N ALA A 13 -19.45 -17.09 31.46
CA ALA A 13 -19.11 -15.80 30.87
C ALA A 13 -17.59 -15.59 30.72
N LEU A 14 -16.74 -16.29 31.48
CA LEU A 14 -15.30 -16.27 31.26
C LEU A 14 -14.92 -17.08 30.01
N GLY A 15 -15.56 -18.23 29.80
CA GLY A 15 -15.39 -19.03 28.57
C GLY A 15 -15.85 -18.30 27.32
N GLU A 16 -16.93 -17.51 27.42
CA GLU A 16 -17.43 -16.68 26.33
C GLU A 16 -16.51 -15.48 26.03
N ARG A 17 -15.99 -14.81 27.07
CA ARG A 17 -15.00 -13.72 26.91
C ARG A 17 -13.68 -14.19 26.31
N VAL A 18 -13.21 -15.39 26.66
CA VAL A 18 -12.01 -16.00 26.05
C VAL A 18 -12.25 -16.39 24.59
N ARG A 19 -13.46 -16.82 24.22
CA ARG A 19 -13.83 -17.09 22.82
C ARG A 19 -13.91 -15.82 21.97
N LEU A 20 -14.36 -14.70 22.56
CA LEU A 20 -14.41 -13.41 21.87
C LEU A 20 -13.01 -12.81 21.61
N THR A 21 -11.97 -13.23 22.35
CA THR A 21 -10.59 -12.76 22.16
C THR A 21 -9.77 -13.53 21.12
N ALA A 22 -10.24 -14.70 20.66
CA ALA A 22 -9.48 -15.58 19.78
C ALA A 22 -10.22 -15.87 18.46
N GLN A 23 -10.85 -14.84 17.87
CA GLN A 23 -11.39 -14.98 16.52
C GLN A 23 -10.25 -14.82 15.51
N THR A 24 -9.58 -15.93 15.20
CA THR A 24 -8.52 -16.00 14.18
C THR A 24 -9.05 -15.60 12.81
N ALA A 25 -8.19 -14.99 11.99
CA ALA A 25 -8.55 -14.50 10.67
C ALA A 25 -8.95 -15.66 9.74
N GLY A 26 -10.17 -15.58 9.21
CA GLY A 26 -10.68 -16.49 8.20
C GLY A 26 -10.14 -16.19 6.79
N PRO A 27 -10.46 -17.04 5.80
CA PRO A 27 -9.98 -16.91 4.43
C PRO A 27 -10.36 -15.59 3.74
N ARG A 28 -11.44 -14.93 4.18
CA ARG A 28 -11.86 -13.62 3.68
C ARG A 28 -10.90 -12.50 4.09
N GLN A 29 -10.35 -12.54 5.31
CA GLN A 29 -9.34 -11.58 5.77
C GLN A 29 -8.03 -11.74 4.99
N TRP A 30 -7.59 -12.97 4.74
CA TRP A 30 -6.39 -13.25 3.95
C TRP A 30 -6.54 -12.85 2.48
N ALA A 31 -7.72 -13.05 1.88
CA ALA A 31 -8.03 -12.53 0.54
C ALA A 31 -8.02 -10.99 0.49
N GLY A 32 -8.53 -10.33 1.55
CA GLY A 32 -8.45 -8.88 1.71
C GLY A 32 -7.01 -8.38 1.76
N LEU A 33 -6.13 -9.05 2.52
CA LEU A 33 -4.71 -8.74 2.56
C LEU A 33 -4.05 -8.86 1.18
N ALA A 34 -4.32 -9.93 0.44
CA ALA A 34 -3.79 -10.10 -0.92
C ALA A 34 -4.20 -8.94 -1.84
N LEU A 35 -5.46 -8.50 -1.78
CA LEU A 35 -5.95 -7.37 -2.55
C LEU A 35 -5.29 -6.04 -2.15
N LEU A 36 -5.03 -5.84 -0.85
CA LEU A 36 -4.33 -4.66 -0.32
C LEU A 36 -2.83 -4.65 -0.61
N SER A 37 -2.26 -5.81 -0.96
CA SER A 37 -0.84 -5.96 -1.32
C SER A 37 -0.53 -5.69 -2.79
N LEU A 38 -1.53 -5.79 -3.69
CA LEU A 38 -1.33 -5.49 -5.12
C LEU A 38 -0.79 -4.08 -5.39
N PRO A 39 -1.30 -3.00 -4.74
CA PRO A 39 -0.76 -1.67 -4.94
C PRO A 39 0.72 -1.55 -4.52
N THR A 40 1.12 -2.26 -3.46
CA THR A 40 2.51 -2.24 -2.98
C THR A 40 3.48 -2.95 -3.93
N ILE A 41 3.04 -4.01 -4.60
CA ILE A 41 3.83 -4.69 -5.64
C ILE A 41 4.01 -3.75 -6.85
N LEU A 42 2.93 -3.10 -7.29
CA LEU A 42 2.95 -2.13 -8.39
C LEU A 42 3.90 -0.95 -8.12
N LEU A 43 3.90 -0.45 -6.88
CA LEU A 43 4.82 0.60 -6.42
C LEU A 43 6.30 0.20 -6.57
N GLY A 44 6.64 -1.07 -6.27
CA GLY A 44 8.01 -1.58 -6.41
C GLY A 44 8.43 -1.79 -7.86
N LEU A 45 7.53 -2.33 -8.70
CA LEU A 45 7.78 -2.56 -10.14
C LEU A 45 8.04 -1.26 -10.92
N ASP A 46 7.34 -0.19 -10.55
CA ASP A 46 7.44 1.10 -11.24
C ASP A 46 8.86 1.73 -11.15
N LEU A 47 9.60 1.43 -10.07
CA LEU A 47 10.97 1.92 -9.89
C LEU A 47 12.00 1.13 -10.69
N THR A 48 11.84 -0.19 -10.83
CA THR A 48 12.75 -1.05 -11.59
C THR A 48 12.52 -0.92 -13.09
N LEU A 49 11.25 -0.94 -13.52
CA LEU A 49 10.88 -0.79 -14.92
C LEU A 49 11.40 0.52 -15.52
N LEU A 50 11.42 1.61 -14.76
CA LEU A 50 11.96 2.88 -15.23
C LEU A 50 13.45 2.79 -15.54
N HIS A 51 14.24 2.16 -14.68
CA HIS A 51 15.68 1.99 -14.88
C HIS A 51 16.00 1.13 -16.11
N LEU A 52 15.17 0.12 -16.38
CA LEU A 52 15.27 -0.73 -17.56
C LEU A 52 14.77 -0.05 -18.84
N ALA A 53 13.73 0.78 -18.74
CA ALA A 53 13.16 1.51 -19.86
C ALA A 53 13.95 2.77 -20.23
N LEU A 54 14.78 3.28 -19.32
CA LEU A 54 15.52 4.53 -19.49
C LEU A 54 16.35 4.63 -20.78
N PRO A 55 17.06 3.58 -21.22
CA PRO A 55 17.77 3.58 -22.51
C PRO A 55 16.81 3.73 -23.71
N ALA A 56 15.66 3.06 -23.68
CA ALA A 56 14.65 3.15 -24.74
C ALA A 56 13.96 4.53 -24.71
N LEU A 57 13.61 5.03 -23.52
CA LEU A 57 13.05 6.37 -23.32
C LEU A 57 14.03 7.46 -23.79
N ALA A 58 15.34 7.27 -23.60
CA ALA A 58 16.36 8.21 -24.07
C ALA A 58 16.45 8.26 -25.60
N LEU A 59 16.24 7.13 -26.28
CA LEU A 59 16.21 7.05 -27.74
C LEU A 59 14.94 7.67 -28.32
N ASP A 60 13.79 7.42 -27.71
CA ASP A 60 12.49 7.84 -28.24
C ASP A 60 12.12 9.29 -27.89
N LEU A 61 12.47 9.75 -26.67
CA LEU A 61 12.03 11.06 -26.15
C LEU A 61 13.14 12.12 -26.12
N GLN A 62 14.40 11.70 -26.28
CA GLN A 62 15.59 12.55 -26.21
C GLN A 62 15.55 13.60 -25.07
N PRO A 63 15.30 13.20 -23.81
CA PRO A 63 15.13 14.12 -22.70
C PRO A 63 16.42 14.89 -22.42
N SER A 64 16.30 16.14 -21.97
CA SER A 64 17.44 16.87 -21.41
C SER A 64 17.92 16.21 -20.11
N ALA A 65 19.17 16.48 -19.71
CA ALA A 65 19.72 15.95 -18.45
C ALA A 65 18.82 16.28 -17.24
N THR A 66 18.28 17.51 -17.19
CA THR A 66 17.34 17.93 -16.15
C THR A 66 16.03 17.14 -16.20
N GLN A 67 15.50 16.88 -17.39
CA GLN A 67 14.27 16.09 -17.54
C GLN A 67 14.46 14.64 -17.12
N ALA A 68 15.61 14.03 -17.44
CA ALA A 68 15.93 12.66 -17.02
C ALA A 68 15.95 12.53 -15.47
N LEU A 69 16.54 13.51 -14.77
CA LEU A 69 16.51 13.56 -13.29
C LEU A 69 15.08 13.63 -12.76
N TRP A 70 14.25 14.52 -13.32
CA TRP A 70 12.85 14.61 -12.92
C TRP A 70 12.04 13.34 -13.21
N ILE A 71 12.30 12.64 -14.33
CA ILE A 71 11.65 11.37 -14.65
C ILE A 71 11.98 10.30 -13.60
N MET A 72 13.23 10.25 -13.14
CA MET A 72 13.68 9.34 -12.09
C MET A 72 13.06 9.69 -10.73
N ASP A 73 13.19 10.95 -10.30
CA ASP A 73 13.03 11.32 -8.89
C ASP A 73 11.65 11.88 -8.52
N ALA A 74 10.90 12.45 -9.48
CA ALA A 74 9.63 13.13 -9.19
C ALA A 74 8.66 12.25 -8.38
N TYR A 75 8.49 11.00 -8.81
CA TYR A 75 7.60 10.05 -8.15
C TYR A 75 7.93 9.86 -6.67
N GLY A 76 9.19 9.63 -6.33
CA GLY A 76 9.63 9.42 -4.96
C GLY A 76 9.46 10.68 -4.10
N PHE A 77 9.81 11.85 -4.65
CA PHE A 77 9.62 13.13 -3.96
C PHE A 77 8.14 13.43 -3.67
N LEU A 78 7.27 13.17 -4.64
CA LEU A 78 5.84 13.42 -4.48
C LEU A 78 5.22 12.43 -3.47
N ILE A 79 5.66 11.17 -3.45
CA ILE A 79 5.25 10.23 -2.40
C ILE A 79 5.68 10.75 -1.03
N ALA A 80 6.96 11.06 -0.84
CA ALA A 80 7.50 11.49 0.44
C ALA A 80 6.82 12.79 0.94
N GLY A 81 6.62 13.76 0.06
CA GLY A 81 6.00 15.05 0.40
C GLY A 81 4.51 14.96 0.71
N PHE A 82 3.77 14.05 0.07
CA PHE A 82 2.33 13.93 0.26
C PHE A 82 1.91 12.82 1.23
N LEU A 83 2.83 11.97 1.70
CA LEU A 83 2.50 10.82 2.55
C LEU A 83 1.72 11.21 3.82
N ILE A 84 2.23 12.21 4.55
CA ILE A 84 1.61 12.69 5.80
C ILE A 84 0.24 13.32 5.49
N THR A 85 0.18 14.16 4.46
CA THR A 85 -1.05 14.83 4.02
C THR A 85 -2.13 13.82 3.65
N MET A 86 -1.80 12.81 2.84
CA MET A 86 -2.75 11.78 2.42
C MET A 86 -3.13 10.84 3.56
N GLY A 87 -2.24 10.61 4.52
CA GLY A 87 -2.58 9.91 5.77
C GLY A 87 -3.69 10.62 6.54
N THR A 88 -3.51 11.92 6.80
CA THR A 88 -4.52 12.73 7.51
C THR A 88 -5.82 12.88 6.71
N LEU A 89 -5.73 12.97 5.38
CA LEU A 89 -6.90 13.02 4.51
C LEU A 89 -7.69 11.71 4.58
N GLY A 90 -7.00 10.57 4.56
CA GLY A 90 -7.61 9.24 4.66
C GLY A 90 -8.35 9.02 5.98
N ASP A 91 -7.84 9.60 7.06
CA ASP A 91 -8.52 9.60 8.36
C ASP A 91 -9.82 10.43 8.36
N ARG A 92 -9.88 11.51 7.56
CA ARG A 92 -11.05 12.39 7.49
C ARG A 92 -12.14 11.87 6.55
N ILE A 93 -11.78 11.44 5.33
CA ILE A 93 -12.77 11.07 4.30
C ILE A 93 -13.07 9.57 4.26
N GLY A 94 -12.36 8.78 5.05
CA GLY A 94 -12.46 7.33 5.12
C GLY A 94 -11.40 6.63 4.27
N ARG A 95 -10.62 5.76 4.93
CA ARG A 95 -9.45 5.08 4.36
C ARG A 95 -9.78 4.19 3.16
N ARG A 96 -10.94 3.50 3.17
CA ARG A 96 -11.39 2.69 2.02
C ARG A 96 -11.71 3.55 0.79
N LYS A 97 -12.35 4.71 1.00
CA LYS A 97 -12.69 5.62 -0.09
C LYS A 97 -11.44 6.24 -0.69
N LEU A 98 -10.50 6.66 0.16
CA LEU A 98 -9.22 7.19 -0.29
C LEU A 98 -8.41 6.12 -1.07
N LEU A 99 -8.36 4.88 -0.59
CA LEU A 99 -7.70 3.78 -1.31
C LEU A 99 -8.26 3.59 -2.72
N LEU A 100 -9.60 3.58 -2.87
CA LEU A 100 -10.22 3.38 -4.18
C LEU A 100 -9.95 4.54 -5.13
N ILE A 101 -10.09 5.79 -4.65
CA ILE A 101 -9.77 6.99 -5.44
C ILE A 101 -8.30 6.96 -5.86
N GLY A 102 -7.42 6.69 -4.91
CA GLY A 102 -5.98 6.57 -5.10
C GLY A 102 -5.60 5.52 -6.14
N ALA A 103 -6.14 4.31 -6.00
CA ALA A 103 -5.89 3.21 -6.92
C ALA A 103 -6.41 3.51 -8.34
N SER A 104 -7.59 4.10 -8.46
CA SER A 104 -8.13 4.52 -9.76
C SER A 104 -7.29 5.62 -10.41
N ALA A 105 -6.86 6.62 -9.63
CA ALA A 105 -5.99 7.69 -10.11
C ALA A 105 -4.60 7.15 -10.51
N PHE A 106 -4.05 6.23 -9.73
CA PHE A 106 -2.78 5.56 -10.02
C PHE A 106 -2.88 4.79 -11.35
N ALA A 107 -3.90 3.95 -11.51
CA ALA A 107 -4.10 3.19 -12.76
C ALA A 107 -4.26 4.10 -13.98
N ALA A 108 -5.04 5.19 -13.87
CA ALA A 108 -5.19 6.16 -14.95
C ALA A 108 -3.86 6.86 -15.28
N ALA A 109 -3.11 7.29 -14.27
CA ALA A 109 -1.80 7.92 -14.45
C ALA A 109 -0.77 6.94 -15.04
N SER A 110 -0.82 5.65 -14.70
CA SER A 110 0.04 4.61 -15.29
C SER A 110 -0.23 4.45 -16.78
N VAL A 111 -1.50 4.48 -17.22
CA VAL A 111 -1.85 4.45 -18.64
C VAL A 111 -1.29 5.69 -19.34
N VAL A 112 -1.45 6.89 -18.76
CA VAL A 112 -0.89 8.13 -19.31
C VAL A 112 0.64 8.04 -19.43
N ALA A 113 1.32 7.47 -18.43
CA ALA A 113 2.77 7.25 -18.48
C ALA A 113 3.17 6.27 -19.60
N ALA A 114 2.43 5.16 -19.76
CA ALA A 114 2.71 4.16 -20.79
C ALA A 114 2.55 4.71 -22.22
N PHE A 115 1.65 5.68 -22.43
CA PHE A 115 1.43 6.34 -23.71
C PHE A 115 2.09 7.72 -23.79
N SER A 116 3.08 8.01 -22.95
CA SER A 116 3.73 9.33 -22.96
C SER A 116 4.51 9.55 -24.25
N THR A 117 4.27 10.67 -24.93
CA THR A 117 4.92 11.03 -26.20
C THR A 117 5.99 12.12 -26.04
N SER A 118 6.15 12.67 -24.84
CA SER A 118 7.17 13.69 -24.53
C SER A 118 7.71 13.54 -23.11
N ALA A 119 8.95 13.95 -22.89
CA ALA A 119 9.58 13.90 -21.57
C ALA A 119 8.78 14.69 -20.51
N ALA A 120 8.22 15.84 -20.89
CA ALA A 120 7.37 16.65 -20.02
C ALA A 120 6.08 15.93 -19.62
N MET A 121 5.43 15.25 -20.57
CA MET A 121 4.24 14.43 -20.28
C MET A 121 4.57 13.28 -19.33
N LEU A 122 5.72 12.62 -19.53
CA LEU A 122 6.17 11.56 -18.64
C LEU A 122 6.44 12.09 -17.23
N ILE A 123 7.14 13.23 -17.08
CA ILE A 123 7.37 13.88 -15.77
C ILE A 123 6.04 14.20 -15.07
N ALA A 124 5.07 14.75 -15.79
CA ALA A 124 3.75 15.05 -15.24
C ALA A 124 3.01 13.78 -14.79
N ALA A 125 3.08 12.71 -15.60
CA ALA A 125 2.52 11.42 -15.24
C ALA A 125 3.21 10.81 -14.00
N ARG A 126 4.54 10.91 -13.90
CA ARG A 126 5.32 10.48 -12.72
C ARG A 126 4.93 11.25 -11.46
N ALA A 127 4.74 12.57 -11.58
CA ALA A 127 4.25 13.39 -10.46
C ALA A 127 2.84 12.97 -10.02
N ALA A 128 1.93 12.73 -10.98
CA ALA A 128 0.58 12.24 -10.69
C ALA A 128 0.59 10.86 -10.02
N LEU A 129 1.42 9.94 -10.51
CA LEU A 129 1.66 8.62 -9.91
C LEU A 129 2.17 8.75 -8.48
N GLY A 130 3.07 9.69 -8.20
CA GLY A 130 3.60 9.90 -6.85
C GLY A 130 2.52 10.39 -5.86
N ILE A 131 1.70 11.35 -6.29
CA ILE A 131 0.57 11.85 -5.49
C ILE A 131 -0.46 10.74 -5.24
N ALA A 132 -0.82 9.97 -6.28
CA ALA A 132 -1.73 8.85 -6.15
C ALA A 132 -1.13 7.76 -5.24
N GLY A 133 0.15 7.44 -5.40
CA GLY A 133 0.90 6.48 -4.60
C GLY A 133 0.92 6.82 -3.11
N ALA A 134 1.04 8.11 -2.78
CA ALA A 134 1.00 8.60 -1.40
C ALA A 134 -0.31 8.27 -0.66
N THR A 135 -1.40 8.02 -1.39
CA THR A 135 -2.70 7.63 -0.80
C THR A 135 -2.77 6.15 -0.44
N LEU A 136 -2.01 5.30 -1.15
CA LEU A 136 -2.12 3.86 -1.08
C LEU A 136 -1.54 3.35 0.24
N MET A 137 -0.29 3.70 0.55
CA MET A 137 0.44 3.23 1.73
C MET A 137 -0.26 3.48 3.08
N PRO A 138 -0.69 4.72 3.42
CA PRO A 138 -1.36 4.95 4.71
C PRO A 138 -2.74 4.29 4.76
N SER A 139 -3.41 4.12 3.61
CA SER A 139 -4.72 3.48 3.55
C SER A 139 -4.63 1.96 3.71
N THR A 140 -3.69 1.30 3.03
CA THR A 140 -3.48 -0.15 3.13
C THR A 140 -3.05 -0.56 4.53
N LEU A 141 -2.08 0.14 5.13
CA LEU A 141 -1.56 -0.20 6.45
C LEU A 141 -2.64 -0.15 7.54
N ALA A 142 -3.51 0.84 7.50
CA ALA A 142 -4.58 0.95 8.47
C ALA A 142 -5.78 0.05 8.18
N LEU A 143 -6.05 -0.29 6.91
CA LEU A 143 -7.04 -1.31 6.58
C LEU A 143 -6.58 -2.69 7.07
N ILE A 144 -5.28 -3.03 6.93
CA ILE A 144 -4.69 -4.22 7.55
C ILE A 144 -4.88 -4.17 9.07
N GLY A 145 -4.66 -3.00 9.67
CA GLY A 145 -4.83 -2.80 11.11
C GLY A 145 -6.26 -3.05 11.61
N ASN A 146 -7.27 -2.79 10.78
CA ASN A 146 -8.68 -3.05 11.09
C ASN A 146 -9.13 -4.46 10.70
N LEU A 147 -8.43 -5.13 9.78
CA LEU A 147 -8.80 -6.44 9.25
C LEU A 147 -8.43 -7.58 10.20
N PHE A 148 -7.32 -7.44 10.92
CA PHE A 148 -6.83 -8.41 11.89
C PHE A 148 -7.09 -7.95 13.32
N VAL A 149 -7.99 -8.66 14.01
CA VAL A 149 -8.32 -8.41 15.42
C VAL A 149 -7.21 -8.91 16.35
N ASP A 150 -6.60 -10.07 16.02
CA ASP A 150 -5.43 -10.59 16.73
C ASP A 150 -4.18 -9.76 16.38
N SER A 151 -3.51 -9.28 17.42
CA SER A 151 -2.27 -8.51 17.30
C SER A 151 -1.13 -9.30 16.66
N ARG A 152 -1.04 -10.63 16.85
CA ARG A 152 -0.03 -11.47 16.19
C ARG A 152 -0.26 -11.58 14.69
N GLU A 153 -1.49 -11.85 14.28
CA GLU A 153 -1.86 -11.92 12.86
C GLU A 153 -1.70 -10.57 12.16
N ARG A 154 -2.01 -9.46 12.86
CA ARG A 154 -1.78 -8.11 12.36
C ARG A 154 -0.30 -7.84 12.08
N VAL A 155 0.59 -8.18 13.01
CA VAL A 155 2.05 -8.00 12.83
C VAL A 155 2.56 -8.84 11.65
N LEU A 156 2.10 -10.09 11.53
CA LEU A 156 2.40 -10.95 10.37
C LEU A 156 1.90 -10.33 9.07
N GLY A 157 0.66 -9.82 9.03
CA GLY A 157 0.08 -9.18 7.86
C GLY A 157 0.85 -7.93 7.42
N ILE A 158 1.28 -7.10 8.36
CA ILE A 158 2.15 -5.95 8.09
C ILE A 158 3.52 -6.40 7.57
N GLY A 159 4.09 -7.46 8.15
CA GLY A 159 5.34 -8.05 7.68
C GLY A 159 5.25 -8.54 6.23
N ILE A 160 4.20 -9.30 5.89
CA ILE A 160 3.92 -9.74 4.52
C ILE A 160 3.72 -8.54 3.59
N TRP A 161 2.93 -7.55 4.00
CA TRP A 161 2.72 -6.34 3.20
C TRP A 161 4.03 -5.58 2.93
N ALA A 162 4.92 -5.49 3.93
CA ALA A 162 6.22 -4.84 3.79
C ALA A 162 7.18 -5.62 2.86
N THR A 163 7.14 -6.96 2.86
CA THR A 163 8.00 -7.77 1.97
C THR A 163 7.58 -7.70 0.51
N MET A 164 6.32 -7.36 0.21
CA MET A 164 5.83 -7.18 -1.16
C MET A 164 6.58 -6.08 -1.94
N TRP A 165 7.09 -5.06 -1.25
CA TRP A 165 7.97 -4.05 -1.87
C TRP A 165 9.23 -4.68 -2.46
N GLY A 166 9.87 -5.60 -1.71
CA GLY A 166 11.06 -6.31 -2.16
C GLY A 166 10.80 -7.26 -3.33
N ILE A 167 9.59 -7.85 -3.40
CA ILE A 167 9.19 -8.70 -4.54
C ILE A 167 9.05 -7.87 -5.82
N GLY A 168 8.43 -6.68 -5.74
CA GLY A 168 8.35 -5.77 -6.88
C GLY A 168 9.73 -5.37 -7.42
N TYR A 169 10.70 -5.16 -6.52
CA TYR A 169 12.09 -4.90 -6.91
C TYR A 169 12.80 -6.10 -7.54
N ALA A 170 12.50 -7.34 -7.11
CA ALA A 170 13.16 -8.53 -7.62
C ALA A 170 12.61 -9.00 -8.98
N LEU A 171 11.37 -8.62 -9.31
CA LEU A 171 10.69 -9.03 -10.53
C LEU A 171 10.94 -8.12 -11.74
N GLY A 172 11.41 -6.89 -11.53
CA GLY A 172 11.82 -5.99 -12.62
C GLY A 172 13.32 -6.01 -12.77
#